data_AF-A0AB37WXH6-F1
#
_entry.id   AF-A0AB37WXH6-F1
#
_cell.length_a   1.000
_cell.length_b   1.000
_cell.length_c   1.000
_cell.angle_alpha   90.00
_cell.angle_beta   90.00
_cell.angle_gamma   90.00
#
_symmetry.space_group_name_H-M   'P 1'
#
loop_
_entity.id
_entity.type
_entity.pdbx_description
1 polymer ?
#
loop_
_entity_poly.entity_id
_entity_poly.type
_entity_poly.pdbx_seq_one_letter_code
_entity_poly.pdbx_strand_id
1 'polypeptide(L)'
;MQTSKYSSPNLSSTDKTDINISSQPTYLIPSVDNAKVCSVKIHFLASRIFSVLPTSKGAATLDTNHQDNQPAKMVNLRTQKRLAASVVGCGKRKIWLDPNETSEIANANSRQTVRKLVQDGLIIRKPVTMHSRARARELTAARRIGRHRGFGKRKGTKDARMPSQIVWMRRLRVLRRLLVKYRAAGKIDKHLYHELYHLSKGNTFKHKRALVEHIHKAKAEKARERAIQEEMDAKRAKTKAARERRQERVQQKRQAQLGDEE
;
A
#
# COMPACT_ATOMS: atom_id res chain seq x y z
N MET A 1 -38.74 40.62 7.78
CA MET A 1 -37.57 40.83 6.88
C MET A 1 -36.37 40.22 7.58
N GLN A 2 -35.63 39.21 7.12
CA GLN A 2 -35.46 38.56 5.81
C GLN A 2 -35.42 37.03 6.03
N THR A 3 -36.05 36.29 5.14
CA THR A 3 -36.07 34.82 5.09
C THR A 3 -35.00 34.33 4.12
N SER A 4 -34.01 33.57 4.60
CA SER A 4 -33.03 32.92 3.73
C SER A 4 -33.48 31.50 3.39
N LYS A 5 -33.97 31.38 2.15
CA LYS A 5 -34.37 30.16 1.45
C LYS A 5 -33.15 29.26 1.24
N TYR A 6 -33.20 28.02 1.74
CA TYR A 6 -32.52 26.90 1.06
C TYR A 6 -33.51 25.73 0.96
N SER A 7 -33.97 25.56 -0.26
CA SER A 7 -34.90 24.55 -0.73
C SER A 7 -34.18 23.21 -0.88
N SER A 8 -34.57 22.21 -0.10
CA SER A 8 -34.19 20.82 -0.31
C SER A 8 -35.07 20.22 -1.41
N PRO A 9 -34.53 19.58 -2.46
CA PRO A 9 -35.33 18.71 -3.30
C PRO A 9 -35.43 17.32 -2.68
N ASN A 10 -36.67 16.94 -2.36
CA ASN A 10 -37.13 15.56 -2.27
C ASN A 10 -36.87 14.85 -3.61
N LEU A 11 -36.34 13.64 -3.57
CA LEU A 11 -36.53 12.64 -4.62
C LEU A 11 -36.80 11.29 -3.96
N SER A 12 -38.09 10.95 -3.99
CA SER A 12 -38.65 9.64 -3.73
C SER A 12 -38.29 8.65 -4.84
N SER A 13 -38.36 7.38 -4.46
CA SER A 13 -38.29 6.18 -5.29
C SER A 13 -39.09 6.25 -6.60
N THR A 14 -38.46 5.87 -7.70
CA THR A 14 -38.93 4.87 -8.68
C THR A 14 -37.76 4.44 -9.57
N ASP A 15 -37.93 3.29 -10.23
CA ASP A 15 -37.12 2.74 -11.32
C ASP A 15 -36.00 1.76 -10.95
N LYS A 16 -36.49 0.55 -10.64
CA LYS A 16 -35.93 -0.68 -11.18
C LYS A 16 -35.84 -0.56 -12.71
N THR A 17 -34.63 -0.56 -13.26
CA THR A 17 -34.39 -1.10 -14.60
C THR A 17 -33.13 -1.96 -14.55
N ASP A 18 -33.36 -3.24 -14.80
CA ASP A 18 -32.34 -4.24 -15.05
C ASP A 18 -31.55 -3.85 -16.30
N ILE A 19 -30.25 -3.54 -16.14
CA ILE A 19 -29.32 -3.47 -17.28
C ILE A 19 -28.46 -4.73 -17.25
N ASN A 20 -29.01 -5.71 -17.95
CA ASN A 20 -28.42 -6.80 -18.70
C ASN A 20 -26.88 -6.82 -18.76
N ILE A 21 -26.33 -7.89 -18.19
CA ILE A 21 -24.98 -8.40 -18.39
C ILE A 21 -24.92 -9.02 -19.79
N SER A 22 -24.47 -8.30 -20.82
CA SER A 22 -23.96 -8.88 -22.07
C SER A 22 -23.35 -7.83 -23.00
N SER A 23 -22.01 -7.73 -23.00
CA SER A 23 -21.17 -7.69 -24.20
C SER A 23 -19.75 -7.26 -23.80
N GLN A 24 -18.83 -8.21 -23.78
CA GLN A 24 -17.39 -7.92 -23.89
C GLN A 24 -16.98 -8.41 -25.29
N PRO A 25 -16.31 -7.58 -26.11
CA PRO A 25 -15.80 -8.04 -27.40
C PRO A 25 -14.63 -9.01 -27.18
N THR A 26 -14.81 -10.22 -27.69
CA THR A 26 -13.76 -11.22 -27.89
C THR A 26 -12.75 -10.69 -28.90
N TYR A 27 -11.52 -10.42 -28.45
CA TYR A 27 -10.40 -10.27 -29.37
C TYR A 27 -9.70 -11.62 -29.55
N LEU A 28 -9.64 -12.01 -30.82
CA LEU A 28 -8.95 -13.15 -31.41
C LEU A 28 -7.54 -13.36 -30.83
N ILE A 29 -7.25 -14.62 -30.49
CA ILE A 29 -5.89 -15.15 -30.38
C ILE A 29 -5.57 -15.83 -31.72
N PRO A 30 -4.53 -15.41 -32.47
CA PRO A 30 -3.99 -16.26 -33.53
C PRO A 30 -3.11 -17.36 -32.91
N SER A 31 -3.54 -18.60 -33.15
CA SER A 31 -2.70 -19.79 -33.03
C SER A 31 -1.66 -19.78 -34.15
N VAL A 32 -0.39 -20.02 -33.81
CA VAL A 32 0.57 -20.58 -34.76
C VAL A 32 1.42 -21.60 -34.00
N ASP A 33 1.14 -22.86 -34.26
CA ASP A 33 1.91 -24.01 -33.79
C ASP A 33 3.20 -24.21 -34.61
N ASN A 34 4.20 -24.70 -33.88
CA ASN A 34 5.25 -25.63 -34.29
C ASN A 34 6.26 -25.26 -35.39
N ALA A 35 7.53 -25.12 -34.98
CA ALA A 35 8.59 -25.96 -35.55
C ALA A 35 9.82 -26.07 -34.62
N LYS A 36 10.05 -27.30 -34.16
CA LYS A 36 11.33 -28.03 -34.22
C LYS A 36 12.48 -27.57 -33.32
N VAL A 37 12.60 -28.32 -32.23
CA VAL A 37 13.84 -28.90 -31.70
C VAL A 37 14.90 -29.06 -32.79
N CYS A 38 16.09 -28.46 -32.60
CA CYS A 38 17.31 -29.03 -33.14
C CYS A 38 18.53 -28.57 -32.33
N SER A 39 19.10 -29.54 -31.62
CA SER A 39 20.39 -29.48 -30.94
C SER A 39 21.50 -29.25 -31.97
N VAL A 40 22.33 -28.22 -31.80
CA VAL A 40 23.56 -28.07 -32.59
C VAL A 40 24.75 -28.39 -31.71
N LYS A 41 25.30 -29.55 -32.05
CA LYS A 41 26.46 -30.23 -31.52
C LYS A 41 27.70 -29.55 -32.09
N ILE A 42 28.62 -29.16 -31.22
CA ILE A 42 29.96 -28.67 -31.58
C ILE A 42 30.77 -29.89 -32.06
N HIS A 43 31.20 -29.90 -33.32
CA HIS A 43 32.22 -30.81 -33.80
C HIS A 43 33.17 -30.12 -34.80
N PHE A 44 34.36 -29.86 -34.27
CA PHE A 44 35.69 -29.98 -34.87
C PHE A 44 35.75 -30.90 -36.11
N LEU A 45 36.30 -30.41 -37.25
CA LEU A 45 37.59 -30.83 -37.84
C LEU A 45 37.81 -30.25 -39.26
N ALA A 46 39.00 -29.66 -39.43
CA ALA A 46 39.99 -29.89 -40.48
C ALA A 46 39.76 -29.52 -41.97
N SER A 47 40.83 -28.88 -42.51
CA SER A 47 41.45 -29.14 -43.82
C SER A 47 40.77 -28.52 -45.07
N ARG A 48 41.43 -27.91 -46.06
CA ARG A 48 42.82 -28.01 -46.56
C ARG A 48 43.10 -26.86 -47.57
N ILE A 49 44.35 -26.34 -47.52
CA ILE A 49 45.32 -26.18 -48.63
C ILE A 49 44.92 -25.49 -49.95
N PHE A 50 45.61 -24.38 -50.28
CA PHE A 50 46.45 -24.10 -51.47
C PHE A 50 46.96 -22.64 -51.30
N SER A 51 48.18 -22.16 -51.57
CA SER A 51 49.32 -22.58 -52.38
C SER A 51 50.57 -21.76 -51.97
N VAL A 52 51.73 -22.30 -52.36
CA VAL A 52 53.10 -21.88 -52.03
C VAL A 52 53.71 -21.00 -53.15
N LEU A 53 54.67 -20.14 -52.75
CA LEU A 53 55.91 -19.63 -53.42
C LEU A 53 55.91 -18.14 -53.86
N PRO A 54 57.08 -17.47 -53.99
CA PRO A 54 58.42 -17.75 -53.46
C PRO A 54 59.08 -16.56 -52.72
N THR A 55 60.19 -16.88 -52.06
CA THR A 55 61.22 -15.99 -51.52
C THR A 55 61.81 -15.02 -52.56
N SER A 56 61.89 -13.73 -52.24
CA SER A 56 62.96 -12.86 -52.74
C SER A 56 63.57 -12.08 -51.58
N LYS A 57 64.90 -12.18 -51.50
CA LYS A 57 65.75 -11.43 -50.57
C LYS A 57 65.66 -9.95 -50.96
N GLY A 58 65.20 -9.10 -50.04
CA GLY A 58 65.26 -7.65 -50.13
C GLY A 58 65.85 -7.13 -48.83
N ALA A 59 66.90 -6.32 -48.95
CA ALA A 59 67.84 -5.92 -47.93
C ALA A 59 67.22 -5.40 -46.62
N ALA A 60 67.78 -5.86 -45.50
CA ALA A 60 67.65 -5.20 -44.21
C ALA A 60 68.28 -3.81 -44.29
N THR A 61 67.46 -2.77 -44.44
CA THR A 61 67.76 -1.47 -43.86
C THR A 61 67.22 -1.50 -42.44
N LEU A 62 68.14 -1.68 -41.50
CA LEU A 62 67.95 -1.44 -40.08
C LEU A 62 67.64 0.05 -39.89
N ASP A 63 66.37 0.44 -40.04
CA ASP A 63 65.87 1.62 -39.35
C ASP A 63 65.53 1.19 -37.93
N THR A 64 66.59 1.18 -37.13
CA THR A 64 66.55 1.21 -35.68
C THR A 64 65.80 2.46 -35.22
N ASN A 65 64.48 2.35 -35.13
CA ASN A 65 63.68 3.13 -34.20
C ASN A 65 62.67 2.20 -33.52
N HIS A 66 63.20 1.10 -32.97
CA HIS A 66 62.59 0.48 -31.80
C HIS A 66 62.88 1.43 -30.64
N GLN A 67 62.11 2.52 -30.54
CA GLN A 67 62.13 3.34 -29.34
C GLN A 67 61.65 2.45 -28.20
N ASP A 68 62.62 2.14 -27.35
CA ASP A 68 62.48 1.45 -26.09
C ASP A 68 61.15 1.78 -25.42
N ASN A 69 60.40 0.72 -25.13
CA ASN A 69 59.33 0.70 -24.14
C ASN A 69 59.93 0.97 -22.75
N GLN A 70 60.39 2.20 -22.54
CA GLN A 70 60.72 2.75 -21.24
C GLN A 70 59.41 2.76 -20.45
N PRO A 71 59.36 2.23 -19.21
CA PRO A 71 58.17 2.40 -18.37
C PRO A 71 58.02 3.91 -18.16
N ALA A 72 57.07 4.54 -18.88
CA ALA A 72 56.79 5.95 -18.76
C ALA A 72 56.69 6.27 -17.26
N LYS A 73 57.50 7.24 -16.81
CA LYS A 73 57.64 7.65 -15.41
C LYS A 73 56.27 8.13 -14.90
N MET A 74 55.43 7.19 -14.48
CA MET A 74 54.02 7.45 -14.19
C MET A 74 53.90 8.29 -12.93
N VAL A 75 53.26 9.45 -13.05
CA VAL A 75 52.98 10.35 -11.94
C VAL A 75 51.99 9.70 -10.96
N ASN A 76 52.29 9.75 -9.66
CA ASN A 76 51.46 9.11 -8.63
C ASN A 76 50.34 10.03 -8.13
N LEU A 77 49.14 9.88 -8.71
CA LEU A 77 47.95 10.69 -8.36
C LEU A 77 47.09 10.11 -7.22
N ARG A 78 47.61 9.16 -6.43
CA ARG A 78 46.82 8.51 -5.34
C ARG A 78 46.40 9.50 -4.26
N THR A 79 47.26 10.45 -3.93
CA THR A 79 46.99 11.48 -2.90
C THR A 79 45.92 12.45 -3.40
N GLN A 80 46.02 12.90 -4.64
CA GLN A 80 45.08 13.80 -5.30
C GLN A 80 43.70 13.14 -5.40
N LYS A 81 43.64 11.87 -5.79
CA LYS A 81 42.40 11.08 -5.82
C LYS A 81 41.77 10.91 -4.44
N ARG A 82 42.59 10.78 -3.38
CA ARG A 82 42.12 10.72 -1.97
C ARG A 82 41.60 12.08 -1.50
N LEU A 83 42.30 13.18 -1.81
CA LEU A 83 41.90 14.54 -1.45
C LEU A 83 40.61 14.93 -2.17
N ALA A 84 40.51 14.66 -3.48
CA ALA A 84 39.32 14.90 -4.28
C ALA A 84 38.08 14.16 -3.74
N ALA A 85 38.24 12.90 -3.35
CA ALA A 85 37.18 12.12 -2.71
C ALA A 85 36.67 12.78 -1.41
N SER A 86 37.59 13.25 -0.57
CA SER A 86 37.26 13.96 0.69
C SER A 86 36.64 15.33 0.46
N VAL A 87 37.05 16.05 -0.58
CA VAL A 87 36.57 17.40 -0.91
C VAL A 87 35.17 17.35 -1.52
N VAL A 88 34.92 16.41 -2.44
CA VAL A 88 33.63 16.25 -3.14
C VAL A 88 32.61 15.45 -2.32
N GLY A 89 33.05 14.78 -1.24
CA GLY A 89 32.19 13.96 -0.39
C GLY A 89 31.72 12.67 -1.07
N CYS A 90 32.58 12.04 -1.88
CA CYS A 90 32.28 10.77 -2.54
C CYS A 90 33.44 9.78 -2.41
N GLY A 91 33.19 8.48 -2.67
CA GLY A 91 34.26 7.48 -2.64
C GLY A 91 35.24 7.61 -3.82
N LYS A 92 36.50 7.18 -3.63
CA LYS A 92 37.57 7.22 -4.67
C LYS A 92 37.16 6.62 -6.02
N ARG A 93 36.24 5.64 -6.03
CA ARG A 93 35.69 5.00 -7.24
C ARG A 93 34.91 5.97 -8.13
N LYS A 94 34.32 7.02 -7.56
CA LYS A 94 33.51 8.02 -8.27
C LYS A 94 34.30 9.26 -8.70
N ILE A 95 35.58 9.35 -8.36
CA ILE A 95 36.45 10.41 -8.86
C ILE A 95 37.05 9.98 -10.21
N TRP A 96 36.82 10.80 -11.22
CA TRP A 96 37.53 10.79 -12.49
C TRP A 96 38.57 11.91 -12.48
N LEU A 97 39.78 11.60 -12.93
CA LEU A 97 40.89 12.54 -13.13
C LEU A 97 41.16 12.55 -14.63
N ASP A 98 41.37 13.73 -15.20
CA ASP A 98 41.73 13.86 -16.61
C ASP A 98 43.11 13.23 -16.88
N PRO A 99 43.21 12.25 -17.82
CA PRO A 99 44.50 11.68 -18.21
C PRO A 99 45.36 12.62 -19.07
N ASN A 100 44.79 13.66 -19.68
CA ASN A 100 45.54 14.59 -20.53
C ASN A 100 46.29 15.62 -19.68
N GLU A 101 45.65 16.11 -18.61
CA GLU A 101 46.20 17.15 -17.73
C GLU A 101 46.79 16.58 -16.43
N THR A 102 47.58 15.51 -16.54
CA THR A 102 48.15 14.82 -15.37
C THR A 102 49.17 15.67 -14.61
N SER A 103 49.90 16.54 -15.30
CA SER A 103 50.91 17.45 -14.71
C SER A 103 50.27 18.51 -13.81
N GLU A 104 49.16 19.11 -14.23
CA GLU A 104 48.45 20.12 -13.46
C GLU A 104 47.81 19.51 -12.20
N ILE A 105 47.20 18.33 -12.34
CA ILE A 105 46.61 17.61 -11.21
C ILE A 105 47.70 17.22 -10.20
N ALA A 106 48.88 16.81 -10.65
CA ALA A 106 49.98 16.41 -9.77
C ALA A 106 50.46 17.53 -8.84
N ASN A 107 50.48 18.77 -9.34
CA ASN A 107 50.90 19.95 -8.58
C ASN A 107 49.91 20.36 -7.47
N ALA A 108 48.68 19.85 -7.50
CA ALA A 108 47.65 20.17 -6.51
C ALA A 108 47.79 19.36 -5.21
N ASN A 109 48.49 19.93 -4.23
CA ASN A 109 48.74 19.30 -2.92
C ASN A 109 47.72 19.69 -1.82
N SER A 110 47.01 20.81 -1.99
CA SER A 110 46.07 21.34 -0.99
C SER A 110 44.61 21.00 -1.32
N ARG A 111 43.73 20.98 -0.31
CA ARG A 111 42.29 20.77 -0.54
C ARG A 111 41.66 21.94 -1.29
N GLN A 112 42.15 23.15 -1.08
CA GLN A 112 41.70 24.37 -1.74
C GLN A 112 42.02 24.34 -3.25
N THR A 113 43.21 23.88 -3.64
CA THR A 113 43.58 23.73 -5.06
C THR A 113 42.78 22.62 -5.73
N VAL A 114 42.54 21.50 -5.04
CA VAL A 114 41.66 20.43 -5.55
C VAL A 114 40.22 20.91 -5.73
N ARG A 115 39.71 21.86 -4.92
CA ARG A 115 38.39 22.48 -5.15
C ARG A 115 38.34 23.28 -6.45
N LYS A 116 39.41 24.02 -6.78
CA LYS A 116 39.52 24.74 -8.06
C LYS A 116 39.50 23.77 -9.24
N LEU A 117 40.33 22.72 -9.20
CA LEU A 117 40.35 21.68 -10.24
C LEU A 117 39.01 20.94 -10.44
N VAL A 118 38.18 20.84 -9.40
CA VAL A 118 36.81 20.30 -9.52
C VAL A 118 35.86 21.30 -10.19
N GLN A 119 36.02 22.59 -9.91
CA GLN A 119 35.25 23.67 -10.54
C GLN A 119 35.63 23.86 -12.01
N ASP A 120 36.92 23.74 -12.33
CA ASP A 120 37.48 23.85 -13.68
C ASP A 120 37.19 22.62 -14.55
N GLY A 121 36.72 21.52 -13.95
CA GLY A 121 36.28 20.31 -14.66
C GLY A 121 37.37 19.25 -14.89
N LEU A 122 38.61 19.50 -14.45
CA LEU A 122 39.72 18.55 -14.51
C LEU A 122 39.52 17.33 -13.59
N ILE A 123 38.73 17.51 -12.52
CA ILE A 123 38.33 16.44 -11.59
C ILE A 123 36.81 16.35 -11.57
N ILE A 124 36.27 15.23 -12.10
CA ILE A 124 34.82 15.05 -12.26
C ILE A 124 34.30 13.96 -11.30
N ARG A 125 33.15 14.24 -10.70
CA ARG A 125 32.36 13.21 -10.00
C ARG A 125 31.58 12.39 -11.04
N LYS A 126 31.98 11.14 -11.24
CA LYS A 126 31.22 10.18 -12.04
C LYS A 126 29.81 10.00 -11.45
N PRO A 127 28.76 9.94 -12.28
CA PRO A 127 27.41 9.66 -11.80
C PRO A 127 27.33 8.30 -11.10
N VAL A 128 26.31 8.15 -10.26
CA VAL A 128 26.02 6.86 -9.62
C VAL A 128 25.60 5.87 -10.71
N THR A 129 26.07 4.63 -10.60
CA THR A 129 25.65 3.56 -11.50
C THR A 129 24.18 3.27 -11.20
N MET A 130 23.31 3.47 -12.18
CA MET A 130 21.88 3.40 -11.96
C MET A 130 21.42 1.96 -11.73
N HIS A 131 20.80 1.70 -10.59
CA HIS A 131 20.08 0.44 -10.34
C HIS A 131 18.59 0.66 -10.50
N SER A 132 18.05 0.29 -11.67
CA SER A 132 16.62 0.43 -11.96
C SER A 132 15.78 -0.47 -11.05
N ARG A 133 14.70 0.10 -10.49
CA ARG A 133 13.70 -0.61 -9.70
C ARG A 133 12.47 -1.06 -10.50
N ALA A 134 12.46 -0.86 -11.83
CA ALA A 134 11.30 -1.13 -12.69
C ALA A 134 10.76 -2.57 -12.51
N ARG A 135 11.61 -3.59 -12.68
CA ARG A 135 11.25 -5.01 -12.49
C ARG A 135 10.72 -5.32 -11.09
N ALA A 136 11.29 -4.70 -10.05
CA ALA A 136 10.83 -4.89 -8.67
C ALA A 136 9.45 -4.29 -8.42
N ARG A 137 9.15 -3.13 -9.02
CA ARG A 137 7.83 -2.48 -8.95
C ARG A 137 6.77 -3.30 -9.69
N GLU A 138 7.09 -3.76 -10.89
CA GLU A 138 6.22 -4.63 -11.69
C GLU A 138 5.87 -5.92 -10.93
N LEU A 139 6.88 -6.61 -10.38
CA LEU A 139 6.66 -7.79 -9.55
C LEU A 139 5.80 -7.49 -8.31
N THR A 140 5.95 -6.32 -7.71
CA THR A 140 5.13 -5.89 -6.56
C THR A 140 3.68 -5.63 -6.97
N ALA A 141 3.44 -5.03 -8.14
CA ALA A 141 2.12 -4.84 -8.71
C ALA A 141 1.44 -6.19 -9.01
N ALA A 142 2.17 -7.12 -9.65
CA ALA A 142 1.69 -8.48 -9.89
C ALA A 142 1.35 -9.23 -8.58
N ARG A 143 2.19 -9.09 -7.55
CA ARG A 143 1.95 -9.65 -6.20
C ARG A 143 0.76 -9.01 -5.49
N ARG A 144 0.43 -7.74 -5.76
CA ARG A 144 -0.74 -7.05 -5.20
C ARG A 144 -2.05 -7.60 -5.77
N ILE A 145 -2.07 -7.90 -7.07
CA ILE A 145 -3.20 -8.54 -7.76
C ILE A 145 -3.38 -10.00 -7.30
N GLY A 146 -2.32 -10.63 -6.79
CA GLY A 146 -2.37 -11.97 -6.18
C GLY A 146 -1.44 -13.00 -6.84
N ARG A 147 -0.73 -12.63 -7.91
CA ARG A 147 0.26 -13.51 -8.56
C ARG A 147 1.42 -13.83 -7.61
N HIS A 148 2.11 -14.95 -7.85
CA HIS A 148 3.26 -15.43 -7.08
C HIS A 148 3.00 -15.67 -5.57
N ARG A 149 1.76 -15.99 -5.17
CA ARG A 149 1.37 -16.28 -3.76
C ARG A 149 1.00 -17.75 -3.46
N GLY A 150 1.07 -18.63 -4.46
CA GLY A 150 0.75 -20.06 -4.34
C GLY A 150 1.69 -20.81 -3.39
N PHE A 151 1.33 -22.05 -3.03
CA PHE A 151 2.04 -22.86 -2.03
C PHE A 151 3.53 -23.05 -2.33
N GLY A 152 3.91 -23.31 -3.60
CA GLY A 152 5.32 -23.49 -3.98
C GLY A 152 6.22 -22.26 -3.79
N LYS A 153 5.65 -21.06 -3.61
CA LYS A 153 6.40 -19.82 -3.32
C LYS A 153 6.45 -19.49 -1.82
N ARG A 154 5.80 -20.28 -0.96
CA ARG A 154 5.81 -20.09 0.50
C ARG A 154 6.95 -20.90 1.10
N LYS A 155 7.82 -20.24 1.87
CA LYS A 155 8.99 -20.89 2.51
C LYS A 155 8.93 -20.91 4.04
N GLY A 156 8.12 -20.06 4.66
CA GLY A 156 7.91 -20.01 6.11
C GLY A 156 6.51 -20.46 6.52
N THR A 157 6.34 -20.75 7.82
CA THR A 157 5.06 -21.15 8.41
C THR A 157 3.99 -20.06 8.28
N LYS A 158 2.71 -20.43 8.45
CA LYS A 158 1.59 -19.48 8.38
C LYS A 158 1.73 -18.36 9.43
N ASP A 159 2.11 -18.72 10.65
CA ASP A 159 2.24 -17.79 11.76
C ASP A 159 3.45 -16.85 11.58
N ALA A 160 4.59 -17.35 11.07
CA ALA A 160 5.73 -16.49 10.73
C ALA A 160 5.40 -15.46 9.63
N ARG A 161 4.54 -15.81 8.68
CA ARG A 161 4.12 -14.91 7.59
C ARG A 161 3.08 -13.88 8.05
N MET A 162 2.15 -14.29 8.90
CA MET A 162 1.09 -13.46 9.47
C MET A 162 0.74 -14.00 10.87
N PRO A 163 1.35 -13.44 11.93
CA PRO A 163 1.12 -13.91 13.29
C PRO A 163 -0.33 -13.80 13.72
N SER A 164 -0.82 -14.85 14.36
CA SER A 164 -2.21 -14.97 14.81
C SER A 164 -2.58 -13.86 15.81
N GLN A 165 -1.63 -13.47 16.66
CA GLN A 165 -1.77 -12.35 17.60
C GLN A 165 -2.04 -11.02 16.88
N ILE A 166 -1.36 -10.73 15.76
CA ILE A 166 -1.56 -9.50 14.98
C ILE A 166 -2.96 -9.47 14.38
N VAL A 167 -3.43 -10.61 13.85
CA VAL A 167 -4.79 -10.72 13.29
C VAL A 167 -5.84 -10.50 14.38
N TRP A 168 -5.67 -11.13 15.55
CA TRP A 168 -6.53 -10.94 16.72
C TRP A 168 -6.59 -9.47 17.18
N MET A 169 -5.42 -8.83 17.33
CA MET A 169 -5.32 -7.42 17.73
C MET A 169 -6.00 -6.49 16.73
N ARG A 170 -5.75 -6.67 15.43
CA ARG A 170 -6.39 -5.87 14.37
C ARG A 170 -7.91 -6.01 14.42
N ARG A 171 -8.41 -7.24 14.55
CA ARG A 171 -9.84 -7.51 14.63
C ARG A 171 -10.47 -6.84 15.85
N LEU A 172 -9.93 -7.06 17.06
CA LEU A 172 -10.47 -6.44 18.28
C LEU A 172 -10.47 -4.92 18.22
N ARG A 173 -9.40 -4.31 17.71
CA ARG A 173 -9.32 -2.85 17.56
C ARG A 173 -10.39 -2.32 16.60
N VAL A 174 -10.65 -3.01 15.50
CA VAL A 174 -11.72 -2.64 14.54
C VAL A 174 -13.10 -2.73 15.19
N LEU A 175 -13.39 -3.81 15.92
CA LEU A 175 -14.68 -3.99 16.61
C LEU A 175 -14.90 -2.92 17.68
N ARG A 176 -13.90 -2.70 18.55
CA ARG A 176 -14.00 -1.72 19.65
C ARG A 176 -14.10 -0.28 19.13
N ARG A 177 -13.34 0.08 18.09
CA ARG A 177 -13.44 1.40 17.46
C ARG A 177 -14.84 1.65 16.90
N LEU A 178 -15.48 0.63 16.32
CA LEU A 178 -16.85 0.75 15.84
C LEU A 178 -17.84 0.99 16.99
N LEU A 179 -17.72 0.23 18.08
CA LEU A 179 -18.58 0.39 19.26
C LEU A 179 -18.46 1.79 19.87
N VAL A 180 -17.23 2.31 20.01
CA VAL A 180 -17.00 3.67 20.51
C VAL A 180 -17.66 4.71 19.60
N LYS A 181 -17.50 4.58 18.27
CA LYS A 181 -18.13 5.47 17.30
C LYS A 181 -19.67 5.43 17.39
N TYR A 182 -20.26 4.25 17.54
CA TYR A 182 -21.71 4.09 17.61
C TYR A 182 -22.29 4.63 18.91
N ARG A 183 -21.55 4.52 20.02
CA ARG A 183 -21.92 5.12 21.30
C ARG A 183 -21.89 6.64 21.23
N ALA A 184 -20.82 7.22 20.67
CA ALA A 184 -20.71 8.67 20.48
C ALA A 184 -21.81 9.23 19.56
N ALA A 185 -22.22 8.47 18.54
CA ALA A 185 -23.32 8.83 17.64
C ALA A 185 -24.73 8.54 18.21
N GLY A 186 -24.85 8.05 19.45
CA GLY A 186 -26.15 7.70 20.07
C GLY A 186 -26.87 6.52 19.41
N LYS A 187 -26.23 5.77 18.50
CA LYS A 187 -26.85 4.61 17.85
C LYS A 187 -27.03 3.44 18.81
N ILE A 188 -26.16 3.33 19.81
CA ILE A 188 -26.20 2.35 20.89
C ILE A 188 -26.14 3.08 22.23
N ASP A 189 -26.81 2.51 23.21
CA ASP A 189 -26.78 2.96 24.60
C ASP A 189 -25.54 2.41 25.35
N LYS A 190 -25.21 2.99 26.51
CA LYS A 190 -24.08 2.58 27.37
C LYS A 190 -24.18 1.12 27.82
N HIS A 191 -25.39 0.63 28.08
CA HIS A 191 -25.61 -0.74 28.56
C HIS A 191 -25.32 -1.75 27.45
N LEU A 192 -25.92 -1.55 26.28
CA LEU A 192 -25.67 -2.37 25.10
C LEU A 192 -24.20 -2.29 24.66
N TYR A 193 -23.54 -1.13 24.79
CA TYR A 193 -22.11 -1.01 24.54
C TYR A 193 -21.28 -1.92 25.45
N HIS A 194 -21.57 -1.98 26.75
CA HIS A 194 -20.79 -2.75 27.71
C HIS A 194 -20.89 -4.26 27.44
N GLU A 195 -22.09 -4.76 27.16
CA GLU A 195 -22.33 -6.15 26.78
C GLU A 195 -21.57 -6.51 25.50
N LEU A 196 -21.73 -5.71 24.43
CA LEU A 196 -21.05 -5.94 23.16
C LEU A 196 -19.54 -5.84 23.26
N TYR A 197 -19.01 -5.04 24.19
CA TYR A 197 -17.58 -4.92 24.45
C TYR A 197 -17.00 -6.24 24.99
N HIS A 198 -17.70 -6.89 25.93
CA HIS A 198 -17.30 -8.19 26.49
C HIS A 198 -17.50 -9.32 25.49
N LEU A 199 -18.62 -9.34 24.76
CA LEU A 199 -18.86 -10.32 23.68
C LEU A 199 -17.80 -10.21 22.56
N SER A 200 -17.35 -8.99 22.25
CA SER A 200 -16.24 -8.78 21.31
C SER A 200 -14.93 -9.37 21.84
N LYS A 201 -14.65 -9.24 23.14
CA LYS A 201 -13.49 -9.90 23.79
C LYS A 201 -13.63 -11.43 23.75
N GLY A 202 -14.86 -11.94 23.90
CA GLY A 202 -15.21 -13.36 23.87
C GLY A 202 -15.23 -14.03 22.49
N ASN A 203 -14.82 -13.35 21.41
CA ASN A 203 -14.74 -13.91 20.05
C ASN A 203 -16.09 -14.35 19.43
N THR A 204 -17.21 -13.83 19.94
CA THR A 204 -18.55 -14.03 19.36
C THR A 204 -18.63 -13.45 17.96
N PHE A 205 -17.99 -12.29 17.73
CA PHE A 205 -17.99 -11.61 16.43
C PHE A 205 -16.71 -11.89 15.63
N LYS A 206 -16.85 -12.49 14.44
CA LYS A 206 -15.69 -12.81 13.57
C LYS A 206 -15.19 -11.63 12.74
N HIS A 207 -16.07 -10.72 12.35
CA HIS A 207 -15.75 -9.53 11.56
C HIS A 207 -16.73 -8.39 11.85
N LYS A 208 -16.40 -7.18 11.40
CA LYS A 208 -17.18 -5.97 11.63
C LYS A 208 -18.66 -6.12 11.23
N ARG A 209 -18.93 -6.77 10.09
CA ARG A 209 -20.29 -6.98 9.58
C ARG A 209 -21.17 -7.78 10.56
N ALA A 210 -20.66 -8.87 11.14
CA ALA A 210 -21.40 -9.68 12.11
C ALA A 210 -21.78 -8.88 13.36
N LEU A 211 -20.89 -8.00 13.83
CA LEU A 211 -21.21 -7.10 14.93
C LEU A 211 -22.31 -6.10 14.56
N VAL A 212 -22.28 -5.53 13.36
CA VAL A 212 -23.32 -4.59 12.90
C VAL A 212 -24.67 -5.29 12.76
N GLU A 213 -24.70 -6.48 12.18
CA GLU A 213 -25.91 -7.30 12.05
C GLU A 213 -26.51 -7.62 13.42
N HIS A 214 -25.68 -8.00 14.40
CA HIS A 214 -26.11 -8.23 15.77
C HIS A 214 -26.69 -6.96 16.43
N ILE A 215 -26.06 -5.80 16.22
CA ILE A 215 -26.58 -4.53 16.74
C ILE A 215 -27.94 -4.21 16.14
N HIS A 216 -28.11 -4.40 14.82
CA HIS A 216 -29.39 -4.13 14.16
C HIS A 216 -30.49 -5.06 14.69
N LYS A 217 -30.19 -6.35 14.87
CA LYS A 217 -31.12 -7.33 15.45
C LYS A 217 -31.52 -6.94 16.88
N ALA A 218 -30.55 -6.71 17.76
CA ALA A 218 -30.79 -6.34 19.15
C ALA A 218 -31.58 -5.02 19.29
N LYS A 219 -31.32 -4.05 18.42
CA LYS A 219 -32.09 -2.79 18.39
C LYS A 219 -33.53 -3.01 17.94
N ALA A 220 -33.75 -3.85 16.93
CA ALA A 220 -35.10 -4.16 16.46
C ALA A 220 -35.91 -4.90 17.53
N GLU A 221 -35.28 -5.81 18.27
CA GLU A 221 -35.89 -6.51 19.41
C GLU A 221 -36.28 -5.53 20.52
N LYS A 222 -35.34 -4.68 20.97
CA LYS A 222 -35.61 -3.66 21.99
C LYS A 222 -36.69 -2.66 21.59
N ALA A 223 -36.77 -2.32 20.30
CA ALA A 223 -37.82 -1.42 19.79
C ALA A 223 -39.20 -2.09 19.83
N ARG A 224 -39.29 -3.38 19.49
CA ARG A 224 -40.54 -4.15 19.59
C ARG A 224 -41.01 -4.28 21.04
N GLU A 225 -40.10 -4.61 21.96
CA GLU A 225 -40.40 -4.71 23.39
C GLU A 225 -40.91 -3.37 23.94
N ARG A 226 -40.28 -2.26 23.55
CA ARG A 226 -40.73 -0.93 23.94
C ARG A 226 -42.14 -0.62 23.43
N ALA A 227 -42.43 -0.90 22.16
CA ALA A 227 -43.76 -0.64 21.59
C ALA A 227 -44.86 -1.43 22.32
N ILE A 228 -44.60 -2.70 22.63
CA ILE A 228 -45.54 -3.54 23.40
C ILE A 228 -45.74 -2.98 24.81
N GLN A 229 -44.66 -2.57 25.48
CA GLN A 229 -44.73 -2.00 26.82
C GLN A 229 -45.52 -0.68 26.83
N GLU A 230 -45.26 0.21 25.87
CA GLU A 230 -45.98 1.48 25.72
C GLU A 230 -47.47 1.25 25.47
N GLU A 231 -47.84 0.25 24.67
CA GLU A 231 -49.24 -0.12 24.45
C GLU A 231 -49.91 -0.61 25.74
N MET A 232 -49.23 -1.48 26.51
CA MET A 232 -49.75 -2.00 27.77
C MET A 232 -49.89 -0.91 28.83
N ASP A 233 -48.91 -0.01 28.92
CA ASP A 233 -48.94 1.11 29.86
C ASP A 233 -50.02 2.13 29.48
N ALA A 234 -50.26 2.37 28.20
CA ALA A 234 -51.37 3.20 27.73
C ALA A 234 -52.73 2.60 28.11
N LYS A 235 -52.91 1.28 27.97
CA LYS A 235 -54.13 0.58 28.42
C LYS A 235 -54.32 0.67 29.93
N ARG A 236 -53.24 0.51 30.71
CA ARG A 236 -53.26 0.65 32.18
C ARG A 236 -53.61 2.08 32.59
N ALA A 237 -53.00 3.09 31.97
CA ALA A 237 -53.26 4.50 32.24
C ALA A 237 -54.71 4.88 31.90
N LYS A 238 -55.24 4.42 30.76
CA LYS A 238 -56.65 4.65 30.39
C LYS A 238 -57.62 4.04 31.41
N THR A 239 -57.33 2.83 31.87
CA THR A 239 -58.15 2.13 32.88
C THR A 239 -58.08 2.84 34.24
N LYS A 240 -56.88 3.28 34.65
CA LYS A 240 -56.67 4.05 35.88
C LYS A 240 -57.43 5.38 35.84
N ALA A 241 -57.30 6.16 34.77
CA ALA A 241 -58.01 7.42 34.58
C ALA A 241 -59.54 7.25 34.51
N ALA A 242 -60.04 6.13 33.98
CA ALA A 242 -61.47 5.82 34.02
C ALA A 242 -61.97 5.50 35.45
N ARG A 243 -61.13 4.82 36.24
CA ARG A 243 -61.42 4.51 37.65
C ARG A 243 -61.44 5.77 38.52
N GLU A 244 -60.45 6.65 38.35
CA GLU A 244 -60.35 7.93 39.07
C GLU A 244 -61.55 8.84 38.75
N ARG A 245 -61.88 9.03 37.47
CA ARG A 245 -63.10 9.76 37.06
C ARG A 245 -64.39 9.18 37.64
N ARG A 246 -64.47 7.86 37.81
CA ARG A 246 -65.63 7.22 38.47
C ARG A 246 -65.65 7.54 39.96
N GLN A 247 -64.52 7.50 40.63
CA GLN A 247 -64.40 7.84 42.06
C GLN A 247 -64.73 9.31 42.30
N GLU A 248 -64.21 10.22 41.48
CA GLU A 248 -64.52 11.66 41.53
C GLU A 248 -66.03 11.91 41.39
N ARG A 249 -66.70 11.28 40.41
CA ARG A 249 -68.16 11.39 40.26
C ARG A 249 -68.93 10.88 41.49
N VAL A 250 -68.49 9.78 42.09
CA VAL A 250 -69.13 9.23 43.30
C VAL A 250 -68.90 10.16 44.50
N GLN A 251 -67.70 10.72 44.65
CA GLN A 251 -67.38 11.68 45.71
C GLN A 251 -68.17 12.98 45.55
N GLN A 252 -68.23 13.54 44.34
CA GLN A 252 -69.05 14.73 44.03
C GLN A 252 -70.53 14.48 44.35
N LYS A 253 -71.07 13.33 43.94
CA LYS A 253 -72.45 12.94 44.27
C LYS A 253 -72.68 12.86 45.78
N ARG A 254 -71.73 12.27 46.52
CA ARG A 254 -71.80 12.16 47.99
C ARG A 254 -71.72 13.52 48.68
N GLN A 255 -70.87 14.42 48.20
CA GLN A 255 -70.75 15.79 48.72
C GLN A 255 -72.02 16.60 48.47
N ALA A 256 -72.61 16.51 47.28
CA ALA A 256 -73.88 17.17 46.97
C ALA A 256 -75.01 16.72 47.92
N GLN A 257 -75.12 15.41 48.19
CA GLN A 257 -76.12 14.87 49.12
C GLN A 257 -75.93 15.31 50.58
N LEU A 258 -74.73 15.70 50.99
CA LEU A 258 -74.43 16.20 52.34
C LEU A 258 -74.61 17.71 52.47
N GLY A 259 -74.63 18.44 51.35
CA GLY A 259 -74.78 19.91 51.32
C GLY A 259 -76.23 20.40 51.30
N ASP A 260 -77.21 19.52 51.07
CA ASP A 260 -78.64 19.82 51.10
C ASP A 260 -79.25 19.78 52.53
N GLU A 261 -78.44 19.54 53.57
CA GLU A 261 -78.85 19.37 54.97
C GLU A 261 -78.51 20.56 55.91
N GLU A 262 -78.28 21.77 55.36
CA GLU A 262 -78.05 23.00 56.14
C GLU A 262 -78.96 24.16 55.70
#